data_AF-A0A2V7YIF2-F1
#
_entry.id   AF-A0A2V7YIF2-F1
#
_cell.length_a   1.000
_cell.length_b   1.000
_cell.length_c   1.000
_cell.angle_alpha   90.00
_cell.angle_beta   90.00
_cell.angle_gamma   90.00
#
_symmetry.space_group_name_H-M   'P 1'
#
loop_
_entity.id
_entity.type
_entity.pdbx_description
1 polymer ?
#
loop_
_entity_poly.entity_id
_entity_poly.type
_entity_poly.pdbx_seq_one_letter_code
_entity_poly.pdbx_strand_id
1 'polypeptide(L)' 'MIRTQISLSEEEYEAAHREAERLGISLAELLRRSLRPLLPADPSKPWMRYAGMIESGDASASQSIDGVVYGQKE' A
#
# COMPACT_ATOMS: atom_id res chain seq x y z
N MET A 1 3.66 -10.42 -10.09
CA MET A 1 4.47 -10.20 -8.86
C MET A 1 5.75 -11.01 -8.97
N ILE A 2 6.91 -10.43 -8.65
CA ILE A 2 8.19 -11.16 -8.56
C ILE A 2 8.45 -11.42 -7.07
N ARG A 3 8.81 -12.66 -6.70
CA ARG A 3 9.11 -13.03 -5.30
C ARG A 3 10.54 -12.62 -4.97
N THR A 4 10.71 -11.85 -3.89
CA THR A 4 12.01 -11.45 -3.37
C THR A 4 12.12 -11.85 -1.90
N GLN A 5 13.26 -12.39 -1.48
CA GLN A 5 13.57 -12.65 -0.07
C GLN A 5 14.54 -11.57 0.41
N ILE A 6 14.24 -11.00 1.57
CA ILE A 6 15.10 -10.03 2.26
C ILE A 6 15.34 -10.56 3.67
N SER A 7 16.54 -10.36 4.18
CA SER A 7 16.87 -10.64 5.58
C SER A 7 16.63 -9.38 6.40
N LEU A 8 15.98 -9.54 7.54
CA LEU A 8 15.80 -8.50 8.55
C LEU A 8 16.35 -9.06 9.86
N SER A 9 16.85 -8.17 10.73
CA SER A 9 17.00 -8.55 12.14
C SER A 9 15.63 -8.88 12.73
N GLU A 10 15.62 -9.67 13.80
CA GLU A 10 14.39 -10.01 14.51
C GLU A 10 13.69 -8.74 15.03
N GLU A 11 14.45 -7.77 15.52
CA GLU A 11 13.92 -6.49 15.99
C GLU A 11 13.24 -5.70 14.86
N GLU A 12 13.86 -5.61 13.68
CA GLU A 12 13.27 -4.94 12.51
C GLU A 12 12.02 -5.66 12.01
N TYR A 13 12.02 -6.99 12.02
CA TYR A 13 10.88 -7.80 11.60
C TYR A 13 9.66 -7.56 12.51
N GLU A 14 9.87 -7.61 13.83
CA GLU A 14 8.84 -7.37 14.83
C GLU A 14 8.33 -5.91 14.81
N ALA A 15 9.23 -4.95 14.64
CA ALA A 15 8.85 -3.54 14.49
C ALA A 15 8.00 -3.31 13.24
N ALA A 16 8.36 -3.95 12.12
CA ALA A 16 7.60 -3.85 10.87
C ALA A 16 6.22 -4.49 10.98
N HIS A 17 6.07 -5.62 11.69
CA HIS A 17 4.76 -6.23 11.93
C HIS A 17 3.85 -5.34 12.78
N ARG A 18 4.36 -4.83 13.91
CA ARG A 18 3.58 -3.91 14.76
C ARG A 18 3.10 -2.69 13.98
N GLU A 19 3.94 -2.12 13.13
CA GLU A 19 3.56 -0.98 12.31
C GLU A 19 2.54 -1.33 11.23
N ALA A 20 2.67 -2.49 10.59
CA ALA A 20 1.69 -2.98 9.61
C ALA A 20 0.31 -3.20 10.27
N GLU A 21 0.28 -3.80 11.46
CA GLU A 21 -0.94 -3.98 12.26
C GLU A 21 -1.56 -2.65 12.66
N ARG A 22 -0.75 -1.70 13.16
CA ARG A 22 -1.20 -0.34 13.51
C ARG A 22 -1.87 0.38 12.34
N LEU A 23 -1.38 0.13 11.13
CA LEU A 23 -1.90 0.70 9.89
C LEU A 23 -3.03 -0.13 9.26
N GLY A 24 -3.34 -1.32 9.80
CA GLY A 24 -4.35 -2.21 9.24
C GLY A 24 -4.00 -2.79 7.86
N ILE A 25 -2.70 -2.90 7.54
CA ILE A 25 -2.21 -3.40 6.25
C ILE A 25 -1.30 -4.62 6.43
N SER A 26 -1.05 -5.35 5.33
CA SER A 26 -0.08 -6.46 5.36
C SER A 26 1.38 -5.95 5.46
N LEU A 27 2.28 -6.75 6.05
CA LEU A 27 3.72 -6.48 6.07
C LEU A 27 4.29 -6.22 4.66
N ALA A 28 3.85 -7.00 3.67
CA ALA A 28 4.28 -6.83 2.29
C ALA A 28 3.88 -5.46 1.72
N GLU A 29 2.72 -4.94 2.13
CA GLU A 29 2.24 -3.63 1.71
C GLU A 29 3.01 -2.50 2.40
N LEU A 30 3.31 -2.64 3.69
CA LEU A 30 4.21 -1.72 4.39
C LEU A 30 5.55 -1.59 3.64
N LEU A 31 6.19 -2.71 3.31
CA LEU A 31 7.47 -2.71 2.59
C LEU A 31 7.37 -2.05 1.19
N ARG A 32 6.28 -2.28 0.46
CA ARG A 32 6.04 -1.62 -0.84
C ARG A 32 5.92 -0.11 -0.69
N ARG A 33 5.15 0.37 0.29
CA ARG A 33 4.98 1.80 0.57
C ARG A 33 6.30 2.46 0.94
N SER A 34 7.14 1.79 1.73
CA SER A 34 8.46 2.30 2.13
C SER A 34 9.45 2.41 0.97
N LEU A 35 9.43 1.48 -0.01
CA LEU A 35 10.32 1.52 -1.18
C LEU A 35 9.90 2.58 -2.21
N ARG A 36 8.60 2.82 -2.35
CA ARG A 36 8.05 3.67 -3.42
C ARG A 36 8.57 5.11 -3.48
N PRO A 37 8.76 5.86 -2.38
CA PRO A 37 9.36 7.19 -2.45
C PRO A 37 10.86 7.19 -2.78
N LEU A 38 11.55 6.06 -2.58
CA LEU A 38 12.98 5.91 -2.87
C LEU A 38 13.24 5.58 -4.34
N LEU A 39 12.26 4.96 -5.01
CA LEU A 39 12.35 4.62 -6.43
C LEU A 39 11.96 5.84 -7.27
N PRO A 40 12.74 6.19 -8.32
CA PRO A 40 12.39 7.29 -9.20
C PRO A 40 11.04 7.01 -9.87
N ALA A 41 10.11 7.96 -9.74
CA ALA A 41 8.88 7.91 -10.53
C ALA A 41 9.26 8.03 -12.01
N ASP A 42 8.72 7.14 -12.84
CA ASP A 42 8.83 7.30 -14.29
C ASP A 42 8.24 8.66 -14.68
N PRO A 43 9.05 9.61 -15.18
CA PRO A 43 8.59 10.96 -15.47
C PRO A 43 7.56 10.99 -16.61
N SER A 44 7.49 9.95 -17.43
CA SER A 44 6.45 9.81 -18.47
C SER A 44 5.08 9.43 -17.88
N LYS A 45 5.04 8.98 -16.62
CA LYS A 45 3.84 8.45 -15.95
C LYS A 45 3.81 8.89 -14.48
N PRO A 46 3.70 10.21 -14.20
CA PRO A 46 3.74 10.76 -12.84
C PRO A 46 2.61 10.22 -11.94
N TRP A 47 1.47 9.84 -12.53
CA TRP A 47 0.34 9.22 -11.83
C TRP A 47 0.67 7.83 -11.24
N MET A 48 1.67 7.11 -11.79
CA MET A 48 2.06 5.80 -11.26
C MET A 48 2.70 5.87 -9.87
N ARG A 49 3.10 7.06 -9.42
CA ARG A 49 3.54 7.30 -8.03
C ARG A 49 2.51 6.83 -6.99
N TYR A 50 1.22 6.81 -7.36
CA TYR A 50 0.11 6.44 -6.48
C TYR A 50 -0.53 5.09 -6.83
N ALA A 51 -0.04 4.38 -7.87
CA ALA A 51 -0.70 3.18 -8.38
C ALA A 51 -0.71 2.02 -7.37
N GLY A 52 -1.89 1.56 -6.95
CA GLY A 52 -2.02 0.50 -5.93
C GLY A 52 -1.87 1.00 -4.49
N MET A 53 -1.86 2.32 -4.28
CA MET A 53 -1.99 2.90 -2.95
C MET A 53 -3.47 3.16 -2.66
N ILE A 54 -3.96 2.66 -1.52
CA ILE A 54 -5.22 3.07 -0.93
C ILE A 54 -4.90 3.54 0.49
N GLU A 55 -5.18 4.80 0.80
CA GLU A 55 -4.82 5.41 2.09
C GLU A 55 -5.36 4.57 3.26
N SER A 56 -6.61 4.12 3.17
CA SER A 56 -7.27 3.28 4.18
C SER A 56 -6.68 1.88 4.33
N GLY A 57 -5.89 1.39 3.37
CA GLY A 57 -5.38 0.02 3.38
C GLY A 57 -6.41 -1.06 3.04
N ASP A 58 -7.68 -0.70 2.86
CA ASP A 58 -8.76 -1.61 2.52
C ASP A 58 -8.65 -2.09 1.06
N ALA A 59 -8.38 -3.39 0.88
CA ALA A 59 -8.27 -4.02 -0.43
C ALA A 59 -9.61 -4.05 -1.21
N SER A 60 -10.73 -3.86 -0.53
CA SER A 60 -12.07 -3.80 -1.10
C SER A 60 -12.57 -2.37 -1.33
N ALA A 61 -11.77 -1.34 -1.01
CA ALA A 61 -12.18 0.06 -1.13
C ALA A 61 -12.58 0.47 -2.56
N SER A 62 -12.11 -0.24 -3.58
CA SER A 62 -12.55 -0.02 -4.96
C SER A 62 -14.01 -0.41 -5.20
N GLN A 63 -14.60 -1.27 -4.37
CA GLN A 63 -15.98 -1.75 -4.54
C GLN A 63 -17.03 -0.75 -4.05
N SER A 64 -16.65 0.19 -3.18
CA SER A 64 -17.55 1.22 -2.65
C SER A 64 -17.45 2.55 -3.39
N ILE A 65 -16.55 2.64 -4.39
CA ILE A 65 -16.25 3.92 -5.05
C ILE A 65 -17.47 4.53 -5.73
N ASP A 66 -18.34 3.70 -6.32
CA ASP A 66 -19.55 4.18 -6.98
C ASP A 66 -20.50 4.85 -5.98
N GLY A 67 -20.63 4.29 -4.78
CA GLY A 67 -21.46 4.89 -3.71
C GLY A 67 -20.87 6.21 -3.18
N VAL A 68 -19.55 6.35 -3.16
CA VAL A 68 -18.87 7.58 -2.73
C VAL A 68 -18.96 8.68 -3.80
N VAL A 69 -18.77 8.32 -5.08
CA VAL A 69 -18.70 9.28 -6.19
C VAL A 69 -20.09 9.67 -6.69
N TYR A 70 -21.00 8.70 -6.81
CA TYR A 70 -22.33 8.91 -7.40
C TYR A 70 -23.45 8.99 -6.36
N GLY A 71 -23.18 8.62 -5.10
CA GLY A 71 -24.21 8.51 -4.06
C GLY A 71 -25.09 7.28 -4.25
N GLN A 72 -25.94 6.98 -3.26
CA GLN A 72 -27.02 6.01 -3.47
C GLN A 72 -28.14 6.68 -4.27
N LYS A 73 -28.52 6.09 -5.40
CA LYS A 73 -29.80 6.43 -6.03
C LYS A 73 -30.91 5.94 -5.10
N GLU A 74 -31.73 6.89 -4.64
CA GLU A 74 -33.05 6.59 -4.05
C GLU A 74 -33.92 5.78 -5.02
#